data_AF-A0A2S3R8C0-F1
#
_entry.id   AF-A0A2S3R8C0-F1
#
_cell.length_a   1.000
_cell.length_b   1.000
_cell.length_c   1.000
_cell.angle_alpha   90.00
_cell.angle_beta   90.00
_cell.angle_gamma   90.00
#
_symmetry.space_group_name_H-M   'P 1'
#
loop_
_entity.id
_entity.type
_entity.pdbx_description
1 polymer ?
#
loop_
_entity_poly.entity_id
_entity_poly.type
_entity_poly.pdbx_seq_one_letter_code
_entity_poly.pdbx_strand_id
1 'polypeptide(L)'
;VGYKAQAKGQVLSLSLGFSHPVDYELPAGIVAETPSQTDILIKGIDKQLVGQVAAEIRDFRPPEPYKGKGVRYADEVVRRKEAKKK
;
A
#
# COMPACT_ATOMS: atom_id res chain seq x y z
N VAL A 1 7.19 -4.36 12.53
CA VAL A 1 5.81 -3.89 12.85
C VAL A 1 4.93 -4.45 11.77
N GLY A 2 3.89 -5.19 12.16
CA GLY A 2 3.16 -6.14 11.31
C GLY A 2 2.15 -5.50 10.36
N TYR A 3 2.63 -4.68 9.43
CA TYR A 3 1.79 -4.25 8.32
C TYR A 3 1.39 -5.44 7.48
N LYS A 4 0.09 -5.55 7.21
CA LYS A 4 -0.46 -6.67 6.44
C LYS A 4 -1.51 -6.15 5.48
N ALA A 5 -1.53 -6.76 4.30
CA ALA A 5 -2.58 -6.59 3.31
C ALA A 5 -3.27 -7.94 3.08
N GLN A 6 -4.59 -7.91 2.94
CA GLN A 6 -5.39 -9.07 2.61
C GLN A 6 -6.41 -8.70 1.54
N ALA A 7 -6.29 -9.32 0.36
CA ALA A 7 -7.32 -9.21 -0.66
C ALA A 7 -8.49 -10.15 -0.33
N LYS A 8 -9.70 -9.60 -0.23
CA LYS A 8 -10.97 -10.32 -0.02
C LYS A 8 -11.90 -10.01 -1.18
N GLY A 9 -11.75 -10.74 -2.29
CA GLY A 9 -12.53 -10.50 -3.50
C GLY A 9 -12.27 -9.10 -4.06
N GLN A 10 -13.27 -8.22 -4.01
CA GLN A 10 -13.18 -6.82 -4.45
C GLN A 10 -12.80 -5.83 -3.33
N VAL A 11 -12.57 -6.31 -2.11
CA VAL A 11 -12.18 -5.45 -0.98
C VAL A 11 -10.74 -5.77 -0.56
N LEU A 12 -9.90 -4.74 -0.47
CA LEU A 12 -8.55 -4.83 0.05
C LEU A 12 -8.53 -4.37 1.51
N SER A 13 -8.29 -5.30 2.44
CA SER A 13 -8.20 -5.01 3.87
C SER A 13 -6.74 -4.76 4.27
N LEU A 14 -6.46 -3.58 4.84
CA LEU A 14 -5.14 -3.09 5.16
C LEU A 14 -4.99 -2.88 6.67
N SER A 15 -4.02 -3.58 7.26
CA SER A 15 -3.60 -3.41 8.66
C SER A 15 -2.33 -2.56 8.72
N LEU A 16 -2.46 -1.23 8.71
CA LEU A 16 -1.31 -0.29 8.60
C LEU A 16 -0.87 0.32 9.95
N GLY A 17 -1.31 -0.25 11.07
CA GLY A 17 -1.02 0.26 12.42
C GLY A 17 -2.00 1.31 12.91
N PHE A 18 -3.14 1.47 12.24
CA PHE A 18 -4.33 2.12 12.79
C PHE A 18 -5.04 1.19 13.79
N SER A 19 -5.90 1.74 14.64
CA SER A 19 -6.64 0.96 15.65
C SER A 19 -7.66 0.00 15.04
N HIS A 20 -8.15 0.29 13.84
CA HIS A 20 -9.04 -0.57 13.05
C HIS A 20 -8.40 -0.86 11.68
N PRO A 21 -8.76 -1.98 11.02
CA PRO A 21 -8.37 -2.21 9.63
C PRO A 21 -8.97 -1.13 8.72
N VAL A 22 -8.27 -0.83 7.64
CA VAL A 22 -8.74 0.04 6.57
C VAL A 22 -9.19 -0.86 5.43
N ASP A 23 -10.48 -0.88 5.16
CA ASP A 23 -11.05 -1.62 4.05
C ASP A 23 -11.21 -0.68 2.86
N TYR A 24 -10.56 -1.02 1.74
CA TYR A 24 -10.58 -0.26 0.50
C TYR A 24 -11.33 -1.04 -0.58
N GLU A 25 -12.38 -0.45 -1.14
CA GLU A 25 -13.16 -1.05 -2.20
C GLU A 25 -12.47 -0.81 -3.55
N LEU A 26 -12.15 -1.90 -4.25
CA LEU A 26 -11.52 -1.83 -5.56
C LEU A 26 -12.57 -1.47 -6.62
N PRO A 27 -12.29 -0.50 -7.51
CA PRO A 27 -13.18 -0.18 -8.61
C PRO A 27 -13.27 -1.33 -9.61
N ALA A 28 -14.37 -1.39 -10.37
CA ALA A 28 -14.63 -2.44 -11.34
C ALA A 28 -13.50 -2.54 -12.38
N GLY A 29 -13.08 -3.78 -12.69
CA GLY A 29 -12.01 -4.04 -13.65
C GLY A 29 -10.59 -3.99 -13.07
N ILE A 30 -10.46 -3.77 -11.76
CA ILE A 30 -9.18 -3.90 -11.03
C ILE A 30 -9.23 -5.10 -10.09
N VAL A 31 -8.18 -5.90 -10.15
CA VAL A 31 -7.97 -7.07 -9.31
C VAL A 31 -6.73 -6.84 -8.45
N ALA A 32 -6.87 -6.99 -7.14
CA ALA A 32 -5.74 -6.98 -6.22
C ALA A 32 -5.42 -8.41 -5.78
N GLU A 33 -4.17 -8.82 -5.97
CA GLU A 33 -3.63 -10.08 -5.47
C GLU A 33 -2.61 -9.79 -4.38
N THR A 34 -2.64 -10.58 -3.31
CA THR A 34 -1.67 -10.49 -2.21
C THR A 34 -0.83 -11.77 -2.15
N PRO A 35 0.24 -11.89 -2.97
CA PRO A 35 1.09 -13.09 -3.00
C PRO A 35 1.86 -13.30 -1.69
N SER A 36 2.20 -12.20 -1.01
CA SER A 36 2.73 -12.18 0.36
C SER A 36 1.81 -11.34 1.23
N GLN A 37 1.86 -11.53 2.55
CA GLN A 37 1.12 -10.67 3.50
C GLN A 37 1.53 -9.20 3.41
N THR A 38 2.70 -8.89 2.84
CA THR A 38 3.25 -7.52 2.74
C THR A 38 3.15 -6.91 1.34
N ASP A 39 2.85 -7.72 0.33
CA ASP A 39 2.97 -7.32 -1.07
C ASP A 39 1.58 -7.28 -1.70
N ILE A 40 1.29 -6.20 -2.42
CA ILE A 40 0.01 -5.96 -3.08
C ILE A 40 0.30 -5.82 -4.57
N LEU A 41 -0.35 -6.66 -5.37
CA LEU A 41 -0.18 -6.68 -6.82
C LEU A 41 -1.50 -6.27 -7.46
N ILE A 42 -1.51 -5.09 -8.08
CA ILE A 42 -2.69 -4.49 -8.70
C ILE A 42 -2.64 -4.80 -10.20
N LYS A 43 -3.67 -5.47 -10.71
CA LYS A 43 -3.85 -5.79 -12.12
C LYS A 43 -5.12 -5.13 -12.63
N GLY A 44 -5.10 -4.64 -13.86
CA GLY A 44 -6.26 -4.05 -14.51
C GLY A 44 -5.98 -3.78 -15.98
N ILE A 45 -7.05 -3.56 -16.74
CA ILE A 45 -6.96 -3.27 -18.19
C ILE A 45 -6.57 -1.80 -18.41
N ASP A 46 -7.11 -0.89 -17.58
CA ASP A 46 -6.87 0.55 -17.69
C ASP A 46 -5.71 1.00 -16.79
N LYS A 47 -4.67 1.56 -17.41
CA LYS A 47 -3.49 2.09 -16.72
C LYS A 47 -3.81 3.30 -15.85
N GLN A 48 -4.80 4.13 -16.23
CA GLN A 48 -5.20 5.30 -15.44
C GLN A 48 -5.81 4.84 -14.12
N LEU A 49 -6.81 3.95 -14.18
CA LEU A 49 -7.46 3.42 -12.99
C LEU A 49 -6.46 2.65 -12.10
N VAL A 50 -5.58 1.84 -12.68
CA VAL A 50 -4.54 1.12 -11.91
C VAL A 50 -3.63 2.12 -11.18
N GLY A 51 -3.21 3.19 -11.85
CA GLY A 51 -2.39 4.23 -11.25
C GLY A 51 -3.10 4.98 -10.12
N GLN A 52 -4.39 5.29 -10.31
CA GLN A 52 -5.21 5.95 -9.30
C GLN A 52 -5.38 5.09 -8.05
N VAL A 53 -5.78 3.82 -8.21
CA VAL A 53 -5.92 2.87 -7.09
C VAL A 53 -4.60 2.71 -6.35
N ALA A 54 -3.49 2.59 -7.08
CA ALA A 54 -2.17 2.45 -6.48
C ALA A 54 -1.73 3.71 -5.72
N ALA A 55 -2.13 4.90 -6.16
CA ALA A 55 -1.90 6.16 -5.45
C ALA A 55 -2.74 6.25 -4.17
N GLU A 56 -4.04 5.95 -4.24
CA GLU A 56 -4.94 5.96 -3.08
C GLU A 56 -4.46 4.99 -1.99
N ILE A 57 -4.01 3.79 -2.36
CA ILE A 57 -3.45 2.81 -1.41
C ILE A 57 -2.17 3.33 -0.73
N ARG A 58 -1.32 4.06 -1.46
CA ARG A 58 -0.09 4.68 -0.91
C ARG A 58 -0.41 5.82 0.04
N ASP A 59 -1.45 6.61 -0.25
CA ASP A 59 -1.83 7.78 0.55
C ASP A 59 -2.34 7.42 1.94
N PHE A 60 -2.88 6.21 2.16
CA PHE A 60 -3.28 5.77 3.51
C PHE A 60 -2.12 5.79 4.50
N ARG A 61 -0.91 5.41 4.06
CA ARG A 61 0.28 5.42 4.92
C ARG A 61 1.54 5.63 4.08
N PRO A 62 1.85 6.88 3.69
CA PRO A 62 3.03 7.16 2.90
C PRO A 62 4.31 6.78 3.66
N PRO A 63 5.40 6.46 2.94
CA PRO A 63 6.63 5.99 3.57
C PRO A 63 7.28 7.12 4.36
N GLU A 64 7.57 6.87 5.63
CA GLU A 64 8.13 7.89 6.52
C GLU A 64 9.59 8.25 6.13
N PRO A 65 10.02 9.52 6.26
CA PRO A 65 11.32 9.98 5.78
C PRO A 65 12.52 9.47 6.60
N TYR A 66 12.30 8.85 7.76
CA TYR A 66 13.40 8.37 8.61
C TYR A 66 13.67 6.88 8.40
N LYS A 67 12.68 6.01 8.66
CA LYS A 67 12.84 4.55 8.56
C LYS A 67 12.27 3.97 7.26
N GLY A 68 11.61 4.77 6.41
CA GLY A 68 11.01 4.31 5.17
C GLY A 68 9.87 3.31 5.35
N LYS A 69 9.25 3.27 6.54
CA LYS A 69 8.10 2.42 6.82
C LYS A 69 6.82 3.07 6.32
N GLY A 70 5.99 2.28 5.67
CA GLY A 70 4.74 2.70 5.07
C GLY A 70 4.48 1.86 3.82
N VAL A 71 3.48 2.26 3.06
CA VAL A 71 3.16 1.74 1.74
C VAL A 71 4.04 2.46 0.73
N ARG A 72 4.70 1.72 -0.16
CA ARG A 72 5.56 2.24 -1.22
C ARG A 72 5.41 1.38 -2.46
N TYR A 73 5.77 1.91 -3.62
CA TYR A 73 5.91 1.07 -4.81
C TYR A 73 7.15 0.17 -4.69
N ALA A 74 7.14 -0.96 -5.40
CA ALA A 74 8.23 -1.94 -5.35
C ALA A 74 9.57 -1.36 -5.80
N ASP A 75 9.53 -0.45 -6.77
CA ASP A 75 10.66 0.25 -7.40
C ASP A 75 10.90 1.66 -6.83
N GLU A 76 10.11 2.10 -5.83
CA GLU A 76 10.24 3.45 -5.26
C GLU A 76 11.48 3.58 -4.35
N VAL A 77 12.37 4.51 -4.73
CA VAL A 77 13.52 4.89 -3.90
C VAL A 77 13.11 5.91 -2.84
N VAL A 78 12.83 5.43 -1.63
CA VAL A 78 12.53 6.30 -0.47
C VAL A 78 13.81 6.91 0.09
N ARG A 79 14.00 8.22 -0.12
CA ARG A 79 15.11 8.99 0.46
C ARG A 79 14.94 9.06 1.98
N ARG A 80 15.87 8.42 2.70
CA ARG A 80 15.86 8.38 4.15
C ARG A 80 16.82 9.41 4.74
N LYS A 81 16.34 10.19 5.70
CA LYS A 81 17.17 11.08 6.52
C LYS A 81 17.56 10.35 7.80
N GLU A 82 18.84 10.39 8.14
CA GLU A 82 19.30 9.83 9.40
C GLU A 82 18.76 10.65 10.58
N ALA A 83 18.42 9.98 11.68
CA ALA A 83 17.99 10.67 12.89
C ALA A 83 19.15 11.52 13.42
N LYS A 84 18.83 12.66 14.04
CA LYS A 84 19.84 13.53 14.66
C LYS A 84 20.54 12.75 15.78
N LYS A 85 21.80 12.41 15.57
CA LYS A 85 22.67 11.88 16.64
C LYS A 85 22.95 13.03 17.62
N LYS A 86 22.93 12.70 18.92
CA LYS A 86 23.41 13.62 19.97
C LYS A 86 24.92 13.77 19.86
#